data_AF-A0AB38PEA5-F1
#
_entry.id   AF-A0AB38PEA5-F1
#
_cell.length_a   1.000
_cell.length_b   1.000
_cell.length_c   1.000
_cell.angle_alpha   90.00
_cell.angle_beta   90.00
_cell.angle_gamma   90.00
#
_symmetry.space_group_name_H-M   'P 1'
#
loop_
_entity.id
_entity.type
_entity.pdbx_description
1 polymer ?
#
loop_
_entity_poly.entity_id
_entity_poly.type
_entity_poly.pdbx_seq_one_letter_code
_entity_poly.pdbx_strand_id
1 'polypeptide(L)'
;MAFNEEPPNNTNSSQEQSQETNIHNQDKNENVSNNESTQNDDSNSSNKGKYWLIGCGAGCGCLVILIILVLAACVIFMKVSDSISSSDSENATHESKQEGNSRKAGGNDKEEALQRAETYAKSMYMSKKGIYNQLTSSSGDKFNSSTAKYAVNHLKDVDYKENALKTAEESSDNLHFSKKELTDYLKNDENSGQFTSEQVDYAMKHAKIDYKENALETAKHISDQSYSSKSQLEDELTSKDGRQFTKDEADYAMKHLKTDFKKNALKNAQRYMQDSIESKSELYNKLVEYDDFTEDEAKYAADNVKVDYKENALERAKSLSKNGDTSKSDIKDMLSSKDGFKFTEEEAQYAVDHLK
;
A
#
# COMPACT_ATOMS: atom_id res chain seq x y z
N MET A 1 -61.56 -47.79 -20.25
CA MET A 1 -60.42 -48.61 -19.80
C MET A 1 -59.70 -47.78 -18.75
N ALA A 2 -60.05 -47.91 -17.47
CA ALA A 2 -59.62 -48.96 -16.53
C ALA A 2 -58.14 -48.77 -16.14
N PHE A 3 -57.70 -48.74 -14.89
CA PHE A 3 -58.29 -48.86 -13.54
C PHE A 3 -57.13 -48.50 -12.56
N ASN A 4 -57.44 -47.86 -11.42
CA ASN A 4 -56.92 -48.06 -10.04
C ASN A 4 -55.42 -48.38 -9.75
N GLU A 5 -54.81 -48.04 -8.62
CA GLU A 5 -55.33 -47.90 -7.25
C GLU A 5 -54.31 -47.15 -6.35
N GLU A 6 -54.81 -46.66 -5.21
CA GLU A 6 -54.20 -45.70 -4.27
C GLU A 6 -53.74 -46.45 -2.96
N PRO A 7 -53.55 -45.82 -1.75
CA PRO A 7 -52.33 -45.86 -0.92
C PRO A 7 -52.51 -46.64 0.42
N PRO A 8 -51.75 -46.33 1.50
CA PRO A 8 -52.42 -45.68 2.64
C PRO A 8 -51.58 -44.57 3.34
N ASN A 9 -52.16 -43.41 3.73
CA ASN A 9 -53.13 -43.09 4.82
C ASN A 9 -52.38 -42.84 6.17
N ASN A 10 -52.30 -41.61 6.72
CA ASN A 10 -53.32 -40.83 7.50
C ASN A 10 -52.84 -40.79 8.98
N THR A 11 -52.86 -39.69 9.73
CA THR A 11 -54.05 -38.99 10.28
C THR A 11 -53.62 -37.65 10.91
N ASN A 12 -54.27 -36.52 10.59
CA ASN A 12 -55.52 -35.96 11.17
C ASN A 12 -55.21 -35.23 12.52
N SER A 13 -55.74 -34.05 12.89
CA SER A 13 -56.91 -33.26 12.48
C SER A 13 -56.84 -31.83 13.04
N SER A 14 -57.35 -30.86 12.26
CA SER A 14 -58.33 -29.77 12.58
C SER A 14 -58.21 -28.91 13.85
N GLN A 15 -58.11 -27.57 13.72
CA GLN A 15 -59.18 -26.53 13.89
C GLN A 15 -59.70 -26.39 15.34
N GLU A 16 -60.03 -25.24 15.95
CA GLU A 16 -60.26 -23.85 15.59
C GLU A 16 -60.45 -23.05 16.91
N GLN A 17 -60.29 -21.72 16.83
CA GLN A 17 -60.99 -20.67 17.60
C GLN A 17 -60.79 -20.46 19.13
N SER A 18 -60.13 -19.32 19.40
CA SER A 18 -60.63 -18.16 20.14
C SER A 18 -61.54 -18.34 21.37
N GLN A 19 -61.09 -17.86 22.53
CA GLN A 19 -61.91 -16.99 23.39
C GLN A 19 -61.08 -16.28 24.47
N GLU A 20 -61.46 -15.02 24.69
CA GLU A 20 -60.93 -14.03 25.61
C GLU A 20 -61.13 -14.41 27.08
N THR A 21 -60.19 -14.01 27.94
CA THR A 21 -60.54 -13.54 29.28
C THR A 21 -59.65 -12.37 29.67
N ASN A 22 -60.32 -11.29 30.03
CA ASN A 22 -59.84 -9.97 30.42
C ASN A 22 -60.02 -9.85 31.94
N ILE A 23 -58.99 -9.49 32.71
CA ILE A 23 -59.13 -9.03 34.12
C ILE A 23 -58.24 -7.80 34.35
N HIS A 24 -58.83 -6.65 34.09
CA HIS A 24 -59.02 -5.47 34.95
C HIS A 24 -58.06 -5.14 36.13
N ASN A 25 -57.53 -3.89 36.05
CA ASN A 25 -57.33 -2.87 37.10
C ASN A 25 -56.32 -3.13 38.25
N GLN A 26 -55.54 -2.16 38.73
CA GLN A 26 -55.92 -0.78 39.08
C GLN A 26 -54.67 0.05 39.46
N ASP A 27 -54.72 1.37 39.23
CA ASP A 27 -54.26 2.52 40.07
C ASP A 27 -52.89 2.47 40.80
N LYS A 28 -52.11 3.52 41.06
CA LYS A 28 -52.10 4.99 40.83
C LYS A 28 -50.76 5.47 41.44
N ASN A 29 -50.24 6.59 40.92
CA ASN A 29 -49.49 7.67 41.58
C ASN A 29 -48.50 7.36 42.73
N GLU A 30 -47.25 7.78 42.56
CA GLU A 30 -46.60 8.94 43.20
C GLU A 30 -45.09 8.90 42.85
N ASN A 31 -44.54 9.87 42.10
CA ASN A 31 -44.04 11.19 42.52
C ASN A 31 -42.49 11.17 42.73
N VAL A 32 -41.81 11.90 41.83
CA VAL A 32 -40.52 12.62 42.02
C VAL A 32 -39.27 11.80 42.38
N SER A 33 -38.29 11.74 41.47
CA SER A 33 -37.06 12.56 41.59
C SER A 33 -36.12 12.30 40.40
N ASN A 34 -35.65 13.38 39.79
CA ASN A 34 -34.53 13.36 38.86
C ASN A 34 -33.24 13.20 39.68
N ASN A 35 -32.48 12.12 39.46
CA ASN A 35 -31.01 12.17 39.45
C ASN A 35 -30.39 10.85 38.97
N GLU A 36 -29.27 11.02 38.27
CA GLU A 36 -28.12 10.12 38.15
C GLU A 36 -28.13 8.92 37.18
N SER A 37 -27.15 9.03 36.28
CA SER A 37 -26.30 7.98 35.68
C SER A 37 -26.97 6.75 35.09
N THR A 38 -27.20 6.79 33.78
CA THR A 38 -27.20 5.59 32.96
C THR A 38 -25.76 5.06 32.83
N GLN A 39 -25.43 4.05 33.63
CA GLN A 39 -24.62 2.93 33.14
C GLN A 39 -25.47 2.17 32.12
N ASN A 40 -24.97 2.01 30.91
CA ASN A 40 -25.33 0.90 30.04
C ASN A 40 -24.06 0.09 29.84
N ASP A 41 -24.10 -1.14 30.36
CA ASP A 41 -23.23 -2.22 29.95
C ASP A 41 -23.43 -2.46 28.45
N ASP A 42 -22.33 -2.57 27.70
CA ASP A 42 -22.33 -3.36 26.48
C ASP A 42 -20.93 -3.97 26.24
N SER A 43 -20.90 -5.28 26.47
CA SER A 43 -20.09 -6.29 25.79
C SER A 43 -18.64 -5.94 25.41
N ASN A 44 -17.74 -6.48 26.24
CA ASN A 44 -16.36 -6.82 25.93
C ASN A 44 -16.25 -7.62 24.60
N SER A 45 -15.73 -6.98 23.55
CA SER A 45 -15.10 -7.65 22.41
C SER A 45 -13.72 -7.04 22.21
N SER A 46 -12.71 -7.67 22.82
CA SER A 46 -11.32 -7.30 22.66
C SER A 46 -10.82 -7.70 21.27
N ASN A 47 -11.11 -6.89 20.26
CA ASN A 47 -10.45 -7.03 18.97
C ASN A 47 -9.05 -6.40 19.12
N LYS A 48 -8.04 -7.24 19.38
CA LYS A 48 -6.64 -6.83 19.41
C LYS A 48 -6.25 -6.42 17.99
N GLY A 49 -6.37 -5.13 17.69
CA GLY A 49 -5.82 -4.54 16.47
C GLY A 49 -4.32 -4.79 16.44
N LYS A 50 -3.88 -5.64 15.51
CA LYS A 50 -2.47 -5.77 15.16
C LYS A 50 -2.09 -4.48 14.43
N TYR A 51 -1.45 -3.55 15.12
CA TYR A 51 -0.86 -2.38 14.52
C TYR A 51 0.28 -2.82 13.61
N TRP A 52 0.05 -2.79 12.30
CA TRP A 52 1.10 -2.96 11.31
C TRP A 52 1.88 -1.65 11.27
N LEU A 53 2.93 -1.58 12.08
CA LEU A 53 4.02 -0.64 11.84
C LEU A 53 4.81 -1.18 10.64
N ILE A 54 4.28 -0.97 9.43
CA ILE A 54 5.16 -0.89 8.27
C ILE A 54 6.03 0.33 8.54
N GLY A 55 7.25 0.07 9.00
CA GLY A 55 8.31 1.00 8.73
C GLY A 55 8.27 1.29 7.24
N CYS A 56 7.94 2.53 6.90
CA CYS A 56 8.14 3.16 5.60
C CYS A 56 9.63 2.98 5.24
N GLY A 57 9.97 1.80 4.75
CA GLY A 57 11.30 1.32 4.39
C GLY A 57 11.38 0.99 2.91
N ALA A 58 10.48 1.59 2.11
CA ALA A 58 10.56 1.66 0.66
C ALA A 58 10.07 3.04 0.17
N GLY A 59 10.37 4.09 0.93
CA GLY A 59 10.39 5.44 0.39
C GLY A 59 11.55 5.56 -0.59
N CYS A 60 11.37 5.09 -1.83
CA CYS A 60 12.21 5.39 -3.01
C CYS A 60 11.64 4.81 -4.33
N GLY A 61 10.82 3.74 -4.30
CA GLY A 61 10.36 3.08 -5.54
C GLY A 61 9.42 3.94 -6.41
N CYS A 62 8.44 4.61 -5.78
CA CYS A 62 7.55 5.52 -6.50
C CYS A 62 8.28 6.80 -6.93
N LEU A 63 9.30 7.22 -6.19
CA LEU A 63 10.05 8.44 -6.49
C LEU A 63 11.01 8.24 -7.67
N VAL A 64 11.62 7.06 -7.82
CA VAL A 64 12.53 6.77 -8.95
C VAL A 64 11.75 6.58 -10.26
N ILE A 65 10.56 5.97 -10.24
CA ILE A 65 9.72 5.81 -11.45
C ILE A 65 9.13 7.17 -11.89
N LEU A 66 8.70 8.00 -10.93
CA LEU A 66 8.27 9.38 -11.22
C LEU A 66 9.41 10.24 -11.78
N ILE A 67 10.66 10.04 -11.33
CA ILE A 67 11.85 10.73 -11.88
C ILE A 67 12.17 10.21 -13.30
N ILE A 68 12.00 8.92 -13.60
CA ILE A 68 12.29 8.36 -14.95
C ILE A 68 11.33 8.92 -16.01
N LEU A 69 10.04 9.10 -15.70
CA LEU A 69 9.08 9.71 -16.63
C LEU A 69 9.36 11.20 -16.88
N VAL A 70 9.79 11.94 -15.84
CA VAL A 70 10.26 13.32 -15.98
C VAL A 70 11.56 13.40 -16.81
N LEU A 71 12.48 12.45 -16.64
CA LEU A 71 13.74 12.41 -17.38
C LEU A 71 13.55 11.99 -18.85
N ALA A 72 12.63 11.08 -19.17
CA ALA A 72 12.33 10.71 -20.56
C ALA A 72 11.77 11.88 -21.38
N ALA A 73 11.02 12.79 -20.76
CA ALA A 73 10.60 14.05 -21.37
C ALA A 73 11.75 15.08 -21.50
N CYS A 74 12.80 14.99 -20.69
CA CYS A 74 13.97 15.89 -20.76
C CYS A 74 14.98 15.54 -21.86
N VAL A 75 15.05 14.29 -22.35
CA VAL A 75 16.08 13.89 -23.34
C VAL A 75 15.84 14.50 -24.73
N ILE A 76 14.61 14.94 -25.06
CA ILE A 76 14.30 15.50 -26.38
C ILE A 76 14.72 16.99 -26.51
N PHE A 77 15.13 17.67 -25.43
CA PHE A 77 15.40 19.11 -25.43
C PHE A 77 16.88 19.54 -25.37
N MET A 78 17.86 18.66 -25.57
CA MET A 78 19.30 19.02 -25.55
C MET A 78 19.92 19.32 -26.93
N LYS A 79 19.13 19.76 -27.91
CA LYS A 79 19.70 20.10 -29.23
C LYS A 79 19.14 21.37 -29.83
N VAL A 80 19.20 22.48 -29.08
CA VAL A 80 19.40 23.86 -29.57
C VAL A 80 19.70 24.73 -28.34
N SER A 81 20.95 25.16 -28.20
CA SER A 81 21.40 26.49 -27.72
C SER A 81 22.85 26.43 -27.25
N ASP A 82 23.79 26.37 -28.19
CA ASP A 82 25.09 26.97 -27.96
C ASP A 82 24.98 28.44 -28.39
N SER A 83 24.89 29.36 -27.43
CA SER A 83 25.60 30.65 -27.44
C SER A 83 25.12 31.61 -26.35
N ILE A 84 26.09 32.16 -25.62
CA ILE A 84 26.11 33.41 -24.83
C ILE A 84 26.05 33.27 -23.29
N SER A 85 27.26 33.16 -22.73
CA SER A 85 27.91 34.07 -21.77
C SER A 85 27.28 34.38 -20.39
N SER A 86 28.06 33.97 -19.39
CA SER A 86 28.18 34.34 -17.97
C SER A 86 27.84 35.77 -17.51
N SER A 87 27.28 35.88 -16.30
CA SER A 87 27.86 36.64 -15.17
C SER A 87 27.19 36.35 -13.82
N ASP A 88 28.00 36.38 -12.76
CA ASP A 88 27.79 35.95 -11.36
C ASP A 88 27.00 36.90 -10.43
N SER A 89 26.57 36.31 -9.29
CA SER A 89 26.32 36.85 -7.92
C SER A 89 25.12 37.82 -7.73
N GLU A 90 24.36 37.87 -6.63
CA GLU A 90 24.60 37.50 -5.23
C GLU A 90 23.26 37.32 -4.45
N ASN A 91 23.39 36.76 -3.25
CA ASN A 91 22.34 36.36 -2.30
C ASN A 91 21.66 37.56 -1.57
N ALA A 92 20.34 37.52 -1.42
CA ALA A 92 19.64 38.26 -0.37
C ALA A 92 18.33 37.55 0.05
N THR A 93 18.34 37.03 1.27
CA THR A 93 17.19 36.48 1.99
C THR A 93 16.21 37.60 2.36
N HIS A 94 14.92 37.43 2.08
CA HIS A 94 13.85 37.98 2.93
C HIS A 94 12.51 37.27 2.67
N GLU A 95 11.92 36.75 3.74
CA GLU A 95 10.54 36.29 3.81
C GLU A 95 9.54 37.42 3.48
N SER A 96 8.56 37.16 2.61
CA SER A 96 7.18 37.58 2.87
C SER A 96 6.17 36.94 1.89
N LYS A 97 5.09 36.45 2.50
CA LYS A 97 3.67 36.46 2.09
C LYS A 97 3.30 36.39 0.60
N GLN A 98 2.52 35.35 0.32
CA GLN A 98 1.45 35.25 -0.66
C GLN A 98 0.82 36.62 -1.02
N GLU A 99 1.14 37.12 -2.21
CA GLU A 99 0.32 38.07 -2.96
C GLU A 99 0.47 37.75 -4.45
N GLY A 100 -0.66 37.55 -5.13
CA GLY A 100 -0.72 37.13 -6.52
C GLY A 100 -0.10 38.17 -7.44
N ASN A 101 1.14 37.93 -7.88
CA ASN A 101 1.80 38.78 -8.86
C ASN A 101 1.27 38.47 -10.27
N SER A 102 0.19 39.15 -10.65
CA SER A 102 -0.30 39.20 -12.03
C SER A 102 0.70 39.99 -12.90
N ARG A 103 1.81 39.36 -13.30
CA ARG A 103 2.59 39.83 -14.44
C ARG A 103 1.70 39.73 -15.68
N LYS A 104 1.42 40.87 -16.31
CA LYS A 104 0.70 40.94 -17.59
C LYS A 104 1.48 40.12 -18.61
N ALA A 105 0.91 39.00 -19.04
CA ALA A 105 1.50 38.13 -20.05
C ALA A 105 1.87 38.94 -21.30
N GLY A 106 3.12 38.85 -21.74
CA GLY A 106 3.51 39.36 -23.06
C GLY A 106 2.77 38.61 -24.16
N GLY A 107 2.71 39.17 -25.37
CA GLY A 107 2.15 38.45 -26.53
C GLY A 107 2.86 37.12 -26.81
N ASN A 108 4.17 37.08 -26.55
CA ASN A 108 5.04 35.90 -26.61
C ASN A 108 4.58 34.77 -25.67
N ASP A 109 4.35 35.07 -24.39
CA ASP A 109 4.06 34.06 -23.37
C ASP A 109 2.82 33.22 -23.67
N LYS A 110 1.83 33.79 -24.38
CA LYS A 110 0.61 33.07 -24.77
C LYS A 110 0.84 32.05 -25.88
N GLU A 111 1.71 32.38 -26.84
CA GLU A 111 2.06 31.49 -27.94
C GLU A 111 2.95 30.36 -27.44
N GLU A 112 3.93 30.66 -26.60
CA GLU A 112 4.77 29.66 -25.95
C GLU A 112 3.94 28.69 -25.09
N ALA A 113 3.05 29.21 -24.24
CA ALA A 113 2.18 28.37 -23.42
C ALA A 113 1.25 27.49 -24.27
N LEU A 114 0.78 27.99 -25.42
CA LEU A 114 -0.02 27.18 -26.36
C LEU A 114 0.80 26.03 -26.95
N GLN A 115 2.04 26.28 -27.40
CA GLN A 115 2.93 25.24 -27.92
C GLN A 115 3.25 24.17 -26.86
N ARG A 116 3.49 24.58 -25.61
CA ARG A 116 3.66 23.66 -24.47
C ARG A 116 2.40 22.83 -24.24
N ALA A 117 1.24 23.48 -24.22
CA ALA A 117 -0.06 22.81 -24.06
C ALA A 117 -0.32 21.77 -25.16
N GLU A 118 0.06 22.07 -26.41
CA GLU A 118 -0.06 21.13 -27.52
C GLU A 118 0.83 19.90 -27.33
N THR A 119 2.06 20.10 -26.85
CA THR A 119 2.99 19.02 -26.53
C THR A 119 2.43 18.11 -25.43
N TYR A 120 1.92 18.71 -24.35
CA TYR A 120 1.32 17.96 -23.25
C TYR A 120 0.06 17.21 -23.68
N ALA A 121 -0.78 17.81 -24.51
CA ALA A 121 -1.98 17.16 -25.03
C ALA A 121 -1.65 15.98 -25.97
N LYS A 122 -0.73 16.18 -26.92
CA LYS A 122 -0.54 15.24 -28.05
C LYS A 122 0.54 14.19 -27.78
N SER A 123 1.56 14.52 -27.01
CA SER A 123 2.71 13.65 -26.77
C SER A 123 2.70 13.01 -25.38
N MET A 124 2.03 13.64 -24.40
CA MET A 124 1.93 13.12 -23.03
C MET A 124 0.50 12.72 -22.66
N TYR A 125 -0.43 12.81 -23.60
CA TYR A 125 -1.83 12.41 -23.45
C TYR A 125 -2.52 13.00 -22.21
N MET A 126 -2.12 14.19 -21.77
CA MET A 126 -2.60 14.74 -20.50
C MET A 126 -4.06 15.19 -20.59
N SER A 127 -4.75 15.20 -19.46
CA SER A 127 -6.08 15.81 -19.37
C SER A 127 -6.00 17.34 -19.53
N LYS A 128 -7.10 17.98 -19.90
CA LYS A 128 -7.17 19.45 -19.99
C LYS A 128 -6.75 20.12 -18.67
N LYS A 129 -7.10 19.53 -17.54
CA LYS A 129 -6.76 20.07 -16.21
C LYS A 129 -5.31 19.78 -15.85
N GLY A 130 -4.79 18.59 -16.16
CA GLY A 130 -3.38 18.25 -16.02
C GLY A 130 -2.48 19.22 -16.80
N ILE A 131 -2.83 19.53 -18.05
CA ILE A 131 -2.11 20.53 -18.87
C ILE A 131 -2.09 21.90 -18.18
N TYR A 132 -3.23 22.37 -17.65
CA TYR A 132 -3.28 23.63 -16.92
C TYR A 132 -2.38 23.61 -15.66
N ASN A 133 -2.40 22.52 -14.89
CA ASN A 133 -1.56 22.38 -13.71
C ASN A 133 -0.08 22.42 -14.09
N GLN A 134 0.31 21.69 -15.13
CA GLN A 134 1.70 21.63 -15.58
C GLN A 134 2.22 22.99 -16.05
N LEU A 135 1.41 23.73 -16.82
CA LEU A 135 1.74 25.08 -17.27
C LEU A 135 1.90 26.06 -16.09
N THR A 136 1.16 25.87 -15.01
CA THR A 136 1.16 26.78 -13.85
C THR A 136 2.08 26.34 -12.71
N SER A 137 2.57 25.10 -12.74
CA SER A 137 3.36 24.50 -11.68
C SER A 137 4.66 25.28 -11.43
N SER A 138 5.01 25.45 -10.15
CA SER A 138 6.28 26.05 -9.73
C SER A 138 7.49 25.20 -10.12
N SER A 139 7.30 23.91 -10.39
CA SER A 139 8.34 23.01 -10.92
C SER A 139 8.20 22.78 -12.43
N GLY A 140 7.12 23.28 -13.04
CA GLY A 140 6.85 23.19 -14.48
C GLY A 140 7.19 24.50 -15.21
N ASP A 141 6.29 24.95 -16.08
CA ASP A 141 6.53 26.11 -16.94
C ASP A 141 6.32 27.47 -16.26
N LYS A 142 5.70 27.49 -15.07
CA LYS A 142 5.50 28.70 -14.23
C LYS A 142 4.73 29.82 -14.93
N PHE A 143 3.93 29.53 -15.94
CA PHE A 143 3.03 30.51 -16.55
C PHE A 143 1.98 30.96 -15.52
N ASN A 144 1.59 32.24 -15.60
CA ASN A 144 0.49 32.72 -14.78
C ASN A 144 -0.85 32.05 -15.21
N SER A 145 -1.84 32.04 -14.31
CA SER A 145 -3.15 31.41 -14.53
C SER A 145 -3.86 31.90 -15.81
N SER A 146 -3.72 33.18 -16.15
CA SER A 146 -4.37 33.76 -17.33
C SER A 146 -3.76 33.21 -18.63
N THR A 147 -2.43 33.13 -18.70
CA THR A 147 -1.70 32.54 -19.84
C THR A 147 -2.02 31.06 -19.99
N ALA A 148 -2.00 30.28 -18.91
CA ALA A 148 -2.32 28.86 -18.97
C ALA A 148 -3.79 28.61 -19.39
N LYS A 149 -4.74 29.40 -18.87
CA LYS A 149 -6.15 29.36 -19.30
C LYS A 149 -6.31 29.68 -20.78
N TYR A 150 -5.55 30.67 -21.27
CA TYR A 150 -5.53 30.98 -22.70
C TYR A 150 -5.08 29.75 -23.50
N ALA A 151 -3.93 29.17 -23.17
CA ALA A 151 -3.37 28.01 -23.87
C ALA A 151 -4.37 26.83 -23.93
N VAL A 152 -4.89 26.36 -22.79
CA VAL A 152 -5.80 25.19 -22.76
C VAL A 152 -7.15 25.44 -23.46
N ASN A 153 -7.58 26.69 -23.59
CA ASN A 153 -8.82 27.05 -24.30
C ASN A 153 -8.62 27.26 -25.80
N HIS A 154 -7.38 27.44 -26.26
CA HIS A 154 -7.04 27.62 -27.67
C HIS A 154 -6.45 26.36 -28.30
N LEU A 155 -6.29 25.28 -27.54
CA LEU A 155 -6.00 23.95 -28.08
C LEU A 155 -7.08 23.53 -29.08
N LYS A 156 -6.64 23.08 -30.25
CA LYS A 156 -7.49 22.55 -31.32
C LYS A 156 -7.17 21.09 -31.55
N ASP A 157 -8.20 20.36 -31.99
CA ASP A 157 -8.06 18.97 -32.44
C ASP A 157 -7.50 18.03 -31.35
N VAL A 158 -7.89 18.27 -30.10
CA VAL A 158 -7.53 17.40 -28.96
C VAL A 158 -8.74 16.56 -28.56
N ASP A 159 -8.61 15.24 -28.68
CA ASP A 159 -9.58 14.29 -28.15
C ASP A 159 -9.14 13.84 -26.75
N TYR A 160 -9.75 14.43 -25.72
CA TYR A 160 -9.42 14.09 -24.34
C TYR A 160 -9.93 12.71 -23.90
N LYS A 161 -10.84 12.07 -24.65
CA LYS A 161 -11.24 10.68 -24.40
C LYS A 161 -10.15 9.73 -24.89
N GLU A 162 -9.57 10.01 -26.05
CA GLU A 162 -8.42 9.27 -26.56
C GLU A 162 -7.18 9.45 -25.67
N ASN A 163 -6.95 10.68 -25.18
CA ASN A 163 -5.89 10.92 -24.21
C ASN A 163 -6.04 10.06 -22.95
N ALA A 164 -7.25 10.02 -22.37
CA ALA A 164 -7.52 9.18 -21.20
C ALA A 164 -7.29 7.70 -21.49
N LEU A 165 -7.68 7.22 -22.67
CA LEU A 165 -7.43 5.84 -23.12
C LEU A 165 -5.93 5.55 -23.20
N LYS A 166 -5.14 6.43 -23.84
CA LYS A 166 -3.69 6.28 -23.96
C LYS A 166 -3.00 6.29 -22.59
N THR A 167 -3.35 7.24 -21.73
CA THR A 167 -2.84 7.25 -20.35
C THR A 167 -3.19 5.97 -19.61
N ALA A 168 -4.40 5.43 -19.81
CA ALA A 168 -4.81 4.18 -19.17
C ALA A 168 -3.97 2.98 -19.63
N GLU A 169 -3.75 2.85 -20.95
CA GLU A 169 -2.92 1.79 -21.54
C GLU A 169 -1.47 1.91 -21.07
N GLU A 170 -0.84 3.09 -21.20
CA GLU A 170 0.55 3.30 -20.81
C GLU A 170 0.77 3.13 -19.30
N SER A 171 -0.16 3.58 -18.47
CA SER A 171 -0.05 3.40 -17.02
C SER A 171 -0.22 1.94 -16.61
N SER A 172 -1.11 1.21 -17.28
CA SER A 172 -1.26 -0.23 -17.09
C SER A 172 0.04 -0.96 -17.43
N ASP A 173 0.63 -0.68 -18.60
CA ASP A 173 1.83 -1.36 -19.09
C ASP A 173 3.07 -1.09 -18.23
N ASN A 174 3.19 0.12 -17.65
CA ASN A 174 4.37 0.50 -16.89
C ASN A 174 4.23 0.25 -15.38
N LEU A 175 3.03 0.44 -14.83
CA LEU A 175 2.79 0.42 -13.38
C LEU A 175 1.99 -0.80 -12.93
N HIS A 176 1.40 -1.55 -13.86
CA HIS A 176 0.68 -2.80 -13.59
C HIS A 176 -0.46 -2.61 -12.59
N PHE A 177 -1.21 -1.52 -12.74
CA PHE A 177 -2.29 -1.18 -11.83
C PHE A 177 -3.45 -2.17 -11.86
N SER A 178 -4.10 -2.33 -10.70
CA SER A 178 -5.44 -2.89 -10.66
C SER A 178 -6.44 -1.95 -11.33
N LYS A 179 -7.63 -2.46 -11.65
CA LYS A 179 -8.70 -1.64 -12.22
C LYS A 179 -9.04 -0.42 -11.37
N LYS A 180 -9.04 -0.59 -10.05
CA LYS A 180 -9.32 0.48 -9.10
C LYS A 180 -8.19 1.52 -9.10
N GLU A 181 -6.95 1.06 -8.96
CA GLU A 181 -5.77 1.94 -8.97
C GLU A 181 -5.72 2.77 -10.26
N LEU A 182 -5.95 2.15 -11.41
CA LEU A 182 -5.96 2.85 -12.69
C LEU A 182 -7.09 3.90 -12.78
N THR A 183 -8.27 3.56 -12.28
CA THR A 183 -9.40 4.51 -12.23
C THR A 183 -9.07 5.70 -11.35
N ASP A 184 -8.48 5.47 -10.19
CA ASP A 184 -8.10 6.52 -9.25
C ASP A 184 -6.96 7.37 -9.81
N TYR A 185 -5.98 6.75 -10.48
CA TYR A 185 -4.89 7.42 -11.17
C TYR A 185 -5.41 8.40 -12.22
N LEU A 186 -6.27 7.95 -13.14
CA LEU A 186 -6.84 8.81 -14.18
C LEU A 186 -7.64 9.99 -13.60
N LYS A 187 -8.32 9.79 -12.47
CA LYS A 187 -9.14 10.83 -11.82
C LYS A 187 -8.33 11.84 -11.00
N ASN A 188 -7.25 11.39 -10.38
CA ASN A 188 -6.63 12.16 -9.30
C ASN A 188 -5.17 12.55 -9.55
N ASP A 189 -4.47 11.92 -10.51
CA ASP A 189 -3.08 12.26 -10.77
C ASP A 189 -2.94 13.73 -11.20
N GLU A 190 -2.23 14.52 -10.40
CA GLU A 190 -2.14 15.97 -10.59
C GLU A 190 -1.23 16.36 -11.75
N ASN A 191 -0.32 15.47 -12.14
CA ASN A 191 0.68 15.68 -13.18
C ASN A 191 0.14 15.43 -14.59
N SER A 192 -0.71 14.43 -14.78
CA SER A 192 -1.21 14.00 -16.10
C SER A 192 -2.70 13.68 -16.12
N GLY A 193 -3.23 13.19 -15.00
CA GLY A 193 -4.63 12.81 -14.80
C GLY A 193 -5.58 13.99 -14.58
N GLN A 194 -6.60 13.79 -13.73
CA GLN A 194 -7.75 14.68 -13.57
C GLN A 194 -8.68 14.73 -14.79
N PHE A 195 -8.80 13.60 -15.48
CA PHE A 195 -9.83 13.38 -16.48
C PHE A 195 -11.23 13.48 -15.88
N THR A 196 -12.19 13.91 -16.69
CA THR A 196 -13.60 13.91 -16.27
C THR A 196 -14.11 12.47 -16.14
N SER A 197 -15.16 12.25 -15.35
CA SER A 197 -15.75 10.91 -15.22
C SER A 197 -16.10 10.29 -16.58
N GLU A 198 -16.62 11.07 -17.52
CA GLU A 198 -16.93 10.58 -18.87
C GLU A 198 -15.69 10.13 -19.66
N GLN A 199 -14.56 10.83 -19.50
CA GLN A 199 -13.29 10.45 -20.15
C GLN A 199 -12.71 9.19 -19.53
N VAL A 200 -12.77 9.07 -18.20
CA VAL A 200 -12.35 7.86 -17.50
C VAL A 200 -13.24 6.67 -17.88
N ASP A 201 -14.56 6.85 -17.88
CA ASP A 201 -15.50 5.79 -18.29
C ASP A 201 -15.25 5.35 -19.73
N TYR A 202 -14.94 6.29 -20.62
CA TYR A 202 -14.53 5.97 -21.99
C TYR A 202 -13.23 5.16 -22.01
N ALA A 203 -12.19 5.62 -21.33
CA ALA A 203 -10.89 4.94 -21.27
C ALA A 203 -11.04 3.52 -20.73
N MET A 204 -11.67 3.35 -19.57
CA MET A 204 -11.86 2.05 -18.92
C MET A 204 -12.74 1.10 -19.74
N LYS A 205 -13.61 1.62 -20.62
CA LYS A 205 -14.44 0.82 -21.51
C LYS A 205 -13.68 0.34 -22.76
N HIS A 206 -12.76 1.13 -23.28
CA HIS A 206 -12.09 0.86 -24.55
C HIS A 206 -10.67 0.31 -24.39
N ALA A 207 -10.04 0.51 -23.23
CA ALA A 207 -8.73 -0.02 -22.91
C ALA A 207 -8.78 -1.56 -22.89
N LYS A 208 -7.82 -2.17 -23.59
CA LYS A 208 -7.68 -3.63 -23.65
C LYS A 208 -6.59 -4.07 -22.68
N ILE A 209 -6.92 -4.00 -21.39
CA ILE A 209 -5.98 -4.29 -20.30
C ILE A 209 -6.16 -5.71 -19.81
N ASP A 210 -5.04 -6.43 -19.69
CA ASP A 210 -4.99 -7.73 -19.02
C ASP A 210 -4.65 -7.55 -17.53
N TYR A 211 -5.68 -7.39 -16.70
CA TYR A 211 -5.49 -7.21 -15.26
C TYR A 211 -4.92 -8.45 -14.57
N LYS A 212 -5.01 -9.63 -15.18
CA LYS A 212 -4.37 -10.85 -14.65
C LYS A 212 -2.86 -10.78 -14.80
N GLU A 213 -2.39 -10.27 -15.94
CA GLU A 213 -0.96 -10.03 -16.14
C GLU A 213 -0.46 -8.90 -15.23
N ASN A 214 -1.22 -7.82 -15.07
CA ASN A 214 -0.87 -6.75 -14.12
C ASN A 214 -0.73 -7.27 -12.68
N ALA A 215 -1.64 -8.15 -12.25
CA ALA A 215 -1.55 -8.78 -10.92
C ALA A 215 -0.28 -9.65 -10.80
N LEU A 216 0.08 -10.39 -11.86
CA LEU A 216 1.29 -11.21 -11.89
C LEU A 216 2.57 -10.36 -11.83
N GLU A 217 2.69 -9.30 -12.63
CA GLU A 217 3.85 -8.40 -12.60
C GLU A 217 3.96 -7.67 -11.27
N THR A 218 2.83 -7.26 -10.70
CA THR A 218 2.78 -6.72 -9.35
C THR A 218 3.29 -7.72 -8.31
N ALA A 219 2.82 -8.97 -8.36
CA ALA A 219 3.23 -10.02 -7.43
C ALA A 219 4.74 -10.30 -7.55
N LYS A 220 5.29 -10.34 -8.76
CA LYS A 220 6.74 -10.45 -9.01
C LYS A 220 7.49 -9.30 -8.37
N HIS A 221 7.05 -8.06 -8.61
CA HIS A 221 7.70 -6.88 -8.05
C HIS A 221 7.73 -6.89 -6.53
N ILE A 222 6.58 -7.15 -5.87
CA ILE A 222 6.49 -7.18 -4.41
C ILE A 222 7.35 -8.32 -3.84
N SER A 223 7.29 -9.50 -4.46
CA SER A 223 8.11 -10.64 -4.06
C SER A 223 9.61 -10.32 -4.13
N ASP A 224 10.06 -9.68 -5.21
CA ASP A 224 11.49 -9.43 -5.45
C ASP A 224 12.04 -8.26 -4.61
N GLN A 225 11.22 -7.25 -4.32
CA GLN A 225 11.65 -6.08 -3.55
C GLN A 225 11.48 -6.27 -2.04
N SER A 226 10.32 -6.79 -1.62
CA SER A 226 9.96 -6.91 -0.20
C SER A 226 10.31 -8.28 0.39
N TYR A 227 10.67 -9.26 -0.44
CA TYR A 227 10.87 -10.66 -0.02
C TYR A 227 9.67 -11.20 0.76
N SER A 228 8.46 -10.85 0.34
CA SER A 228 7.23 -11.21 1.04
C SER A 228 6.98 -12.72 1.06
N SER A 229 6.26 -13.17 2.09
CA SER A 229 5.69 -14.51 2.12
C SER A 229 4.52 -14.64 1.15
N LYS A 230 4.10 -15.89 0.91
CA LYS A 230 2.92 -16.15 0.08
C LYS A 230 1.66 -15.49 0.65
N SER A 231 1.45 -15.59 1.96
CA SER A 231 0.28 -15.02 2.64
C SER A 231 0.26 -13.50 2.52
N GLN A 232 1.40 -12.85 2.75
CA GLN A 232 1.52 -11.39 2.60
C GLN A 232 1.29 -10.92 1.17
N LEU A 233 1.76 -11.67 0.15
CA LEU A 233 1.46 -11.34 -1.26
C LEU A 233 -0.04 -11.44 -1.56
N GLU A 234 -0.70 -12.49 -1.08
CA GLU A 234 -2.14 -12.67 -1.30
C GLU A 234 -2.95 -11.53 -0.65
N ASP A 235 -2.59 -11.15 0.58
CA ASP A 235 -3.20 -10.02 1.28
C ASP A 235 -2.92 -8.69 0.55
N GLU A 236 -1.67 -8.40 0.20
CA GLU A 236 -1.30 -7.17 -0.50
C GLU A 236 -2.02 -7.01 -1.86
N LEU A 237 -2.19 -8.12 -2.61
CA LEU A 237 -2.89 -8.08 -3.89
C LEU A 237 -4.39 -7.80 -3.74
N THR A 238 -5.04 -8.29 -2.68
CA THR A 238 -6.51 -8.36 -2.60
C THR A 238 -7.15 -7.48 -1.54
N SER A 239 -6.39 -7.11 -0.50
CA SER A 239 -6.93 -6.38 0.65
C SER A 239 -7.42 -5.00 0.25
N LYS A 240 -8.31 -4.45 1.08
CA LYS A 240 -8.93 -3.15 0.85
C LYS A 240 -7.94 -1.99 0.90
N ASP A 241 -6.90 -2.16 1.72
CA ASP A 241 -5.82 -1.18 1.90
C ASP A 241 -4.61 -1.48 1.00
N GLY A 242 -4.59 -2.65 0.35
CA GLY A 242 -3.61 -3.04 -0.66
C GLY A 242 -4.03 -2.67 -2.08
N ARG A 243 -3.59 -3.48 -3.05
CA ARG A 243 -3.70 -3.24 -4.51
C ARG A 243 -5.11 -3.43 -5.06
N GLN A 244 -5.98 -4.14 -4.34
CA GLN A 244 -7.39 -4.37 -4.69
C GLN A 244 -7.60 -5.01 -6.08
N PHE A 245 -6.73 -5.93 -6.47
CA PHE A 245 -7.04 -6.88 -7.53
C PHE A 245 -8.24 -7.74 -7.12
N THR A 246 -9.01 -8.19 -8.11
CA THR A 246 -10.05 -9.17 -7.85
C THR A 246 -9.42 -10.50 -7.42
N LYS A 247 -10.19 -11.32 -6.71
CA LYS A 247 -9.73 -12.64 -6.29
C LYS A 247 -9.23 -13.48 -7.48
N ASP A 248 -9.94 -13.46 -8.60
CA ASP A 248 -9.58 -14.23 -9.79
C ASP A 248 -8.25 -13.76 -10.43
N GLU A 249 -7.95 -12.47 -10.36
CA GLU A 249 -6.68 -11.89 -10.84
C GLU A 249 -5.53 -12.24 -9.91
N ALA A 250 -5.73 -12.13 -8.59
CA ALA A 250 -4.74 -12.54 -7.60
C ALA A 250 -4.48 -14.05 -7.67
N ASP A 251 -5.52 -14.88 -7.76
CA ASP A 251 -5.39 -16.33 -7.91
C ASP A 251 -4.59 -16.68 -9.19
N TYR A 252 -4.84 -15.96 -10.29
CA TYR A 252 -4.05 -16.12 -11.51
C TYR A 252 -2.58 -15.75 -11.26
N ALA A 253 -2.31 -14.59 -10.64
CA ALA A 253 -0.96 -14.15 -10.32
C ALA A 253 -0.22 -15.20 -9.48
N MET A 254 -0.81 -15.64 -8.37
CA MET A 254 -0.20 -16.61 -7.46
C MET A 254 0.02 -17.98 -8.13
N LYS A 255 -0.86 -18.39 -9.06
CA LYS A 255 -0.69 -19.62 -9.82
C LYS A 255 0.47 -19.56 -10.81
N HIS A 256 0.74 -18.40 -11.39
CA HIS A 256 1.79 -18.22 -12.40
C HIS A 256 3.09 -17.64 -11.85
N LEU A 257 3.07 -17.19 -10.58
CA LEU A 257 4.24 -16.75 -9.86
C LEU A 257 5.18 -17.93 -9.60
N LYS A 258 6.42 -17.82 -10.08
CA LYS A 258 7.48 -18.83 -9.91
C LYS A 258 8.48 -18.41 -8.83
N THR A 259 7.97 -17.97 -7.69
CA THR A 259 8.78 -17.52 -6.56
C THR A 259 9.19 -18.70 -5.69
N ASP A 260 10.47 -18.72 -5.29
CA ASP A 260 10.96 -19.58 -4.22
C ASP A 260 10.84 -18.85 -2.87
N PHE A 261 9.76 -19.11 -2.15
CA PHE A 261 9.49 -18.46 -0.87
C PHE A 261 10.49 -18.82 0.23
N LYS A 262 11.22 -19.94 0.11
CA LYS A 262 12.33 -20.25 1.03
C LYS A 262 13.48 -19.25 0.88
N LYS A 263 13.73 -18.79 -0.35
CA LYS A 263 14.72 -17.73 -0.62
C LYS A 263 14.26 -16.40 -0.02
N ASN A 264 12.97 -16.07 -0.11
CA ASN A 264 12.40 -14.88 0.51
C ASN A 264 12.53 -14.92 2.04
N ALA A 265 12.17 -16.05 2.68
CA ALA A 265 12.36 -16.25 4.11
C ALA A 265 13.84 -16.10 4.52
N LEU A 266 14.76 -16.68 3.77
CA LEU A 266 16.20 -16.54 4.02
C LEU A 266 16.68 -15.08 3.91
N LYS A 267 16.09 -14.28 3.00
CA LYS A 267 16.39 -12.85 2.88
C LYS A 267 15.89 -12.04 4.07
N ASN A 268 14.68 -12.30 4.57
CA ASN A 268 14.21 -11.68 5.81
C ASN A 268 15.03 -12.13 7.02
N ALA A 269 15.42 -13.39 7.09
CA ALA A 269 16.33 -13.87 8.13
C ALA A 269 17.67 -13.13 8.16
N GLN A 270 18.25 -12.87 6.97
CA GLN A 270 19.47 -12.07 6.84
C GLN A 270 19.26 -10.64 7.35
N ARG A 271 18.11 -10.02 7.08
CA ARG A 271 17.79 -8.67 7.55
C ARG A 271 17.64 -8.62 9.07
N TYR A 272 16.87 -9.53 9.66
CA TYR A 272 16.74 -9.58 11.13
C TYR A 272 18.09 -9.74 11.83
N MET A 273 18.98 -10.58 11.29
CA MET A 273 20.32 -10.79 11.85
C MET A 273 21.27 -9.61 11.65
N GLN A 274 20.98 -8.68 10.73
CA GLN A 274 21.73 -7.42 10.61
C GLN A 274 21.29 -6.40 11.65
N ASP A 275 20.00 -6.39 11.99
CA ASP A 275 19.40 -5.39 12.89
C ASP A 275 19.41 -5.82 14.36
N SER A 276 19.43 -7.12 14.64
CA SER A 276 19.32 -7.68 16.00
C SER A 276 20.05 -9.01 16.16
N ILE A 277 20.51 -9.27 17.39
CA ILE A 277 21.14 -10.52 17.79
C ILE A 277 20.04 -11.52 18.13
N GLU A 278 19.76 -12.49 17.28
CA GLU A 278 18.66 -13.43 17.54
C GLU A 278 19.20 -14.83 17.84
N SER A 279 18.51 -15.56 18.73
CA SER A 279 18.62 -17.01 18.74
C SER A 279 17.94 -17.61 17.50
N LYS A 280 18.23 -18.88 17.22
CA LYS A 280 17.58 -19.59 16.12
C LYS A 280 16.06 -19.69 16.30
N SER A 281 15.61 -19.89 17.54
CA SER A 281 14.19 -19.99 17.86
C SER A 281 13.49 -18.63 17.75
N GLU A 282 14.12 -17.54 18.19
CA GLU A 282 13.55 -16.20 18.03
C GLU A 282 13.40 -15.84 16.56
N LEU A 283 14.44 -16.08 15.75
CA LEU A 283 14.39 -15.84 14.31
C LEU A 283 13.28 -16.64 13.63
N TYR A 284 13.17 -17.94 13.94
CA TYR A 284 12.09 -18.79 13.41
C TYR A 284 10.71 -18.22 13.76
N ASN A 285 10.47 -17.87 15.03
CA ASN A 285 9.20 -17.32 15.46
C ASN A 285 8.89 -16.00 14.76
N LYS A 286 9.89 -15.13 14.55
CA LYS A 286 9.69 -13.88 13.82
C LYS A 286 9.18 -14.11 12.40
N LEU A 287 9.84 -15.02 11.67
CA LEU A 287 9.46 -15.34 10.29
C LEU A 287 8.04 -15.95 10.20
N VAL A 288 7.61 -16.74 11.18
CA VAL A 288 6.26 -17.32 11.20
C VAL A 288 5.21 -16.31 11.65
N GLU A 289 5.43 -15.63 12.77
CA GLU A 289 4.41 -14.82 13.45
C GLU A 289 4.25 -13.41 12.90
N TYR A 290 5.34 -12.83 12.35
CA TYR A 290 5.35 -11.45 11.85
C TYR A 290 5.42 -11.38 10.33
N ASP A 291 6.13 -12.32 9.70
CA ASP A 291 6.28 -12.34 8.24
C ASP A 291 5.34 -13.35 7.54
N ASP A 292 4.57 -14.13 8.31
CA ASP A 292 3.61 -15.13 7.81
C ASP A 292 4.22 -16.17 6.85
N PHE A 293 5.51 -16.52 7.02
CA PHE A 293 6.10 -17.66 6.34
C PHE A 293 5.55 -18.98 6.89
N THR A 294 5.51 -20.00 6.04
CA THR A 294 5.21 -21.35 6.53
C THR A 294 6.31 -21.84 7.47
N GLU A 295 5.98 -22.76 8.37
CA GLU A 295 6.95 -23.36 9.31
C GLU A 295 8.17 -23.94 8.56
N ASP A 296 7.95 -24.60 7.43
CA ASP A 296 9.01 -25.18 6.61
C ASP A 296 9.94 -24.12 5.99
N GLU A 297 9.40 -22.97 5.55
CA GLU A 297 10.18 -21.86 5.01
C GLU A 297 10.96 -21.12 6.08
N ALA A 298 10.31 -20.83 7.21
CA ALA A 298 10.95 -20.20 8.36
C ALA A 298 12.06 -21.09 8.93
N LYS A 299 11.80 -22.39 9.04
CA LYS A 299 12.80 -23.37 9.48
C LYS A 299 13.98 -23.43 8.50
N TYR A 300 13.70 -23.50 7.21
CA TYR A 300 14.76 -23.47 6.19
C TYR A 300 15.62 -22.20 6.33
N ALA A 301 15.00 -21.03 6.49
CA ALA A 301 15.71 -19.77 6.62
C ALA A 301 16.58 -19.71 7.89
N ALA A 302 16.03 -20.09 9.05
CA ALA A 302 16.77 -20.15 10.31
C ALA A 302 17.88 -21.22 10.30
N ASP A 303 17.75 -22.29 9.53
CA ASP A 303 18.80 -23.30 9.36
C ASP A 303 19.92 -22.83 8.41
N ASN A 304 19.63 -21.97 7.43
CA ASN A 304 20.53 -21.64 6.33
C ASN A 304 21.07 -20.19 6.37
N VAL A 305 20.63 -19.37 7.32
CA VAL A 305 21.21 -18.05 7.55
C VAL A 305 22.65 -18.24 8.08
N LYS A 306 23.61 -17.56 7.44
CA LYS A 306 25.04 -17.74 7.73
C LYS A 306 25.47 -16.95 8.96
N VAL A 307 25.08 -17.43 10.14
CA VAL A 307 25.42 -16.83 11.44
C VAL A 307 25.97 -17.89 12.39
N ASP A 308 26.75 -17.44 13.37
CA ASP A 308 27.18 -18.27 14.48
C ASP A 308 26.30 -17.97 15.70
N TYR A 309 25.37 -18.89 15.99
CA TYR A 309 24.44 -18.72 17.10
C TYR A 309 25.13 -18.75 18.48
N LYS A 310 26.31 -19.38 18.60
CA LYS A 310 27.11 -19.33 19.83
C LYS A 310 27.71 -17.96 20.03
N GLU A 311 28.17 -17.31 18.96
CA GLU A 311 28.65 -15.93 19.04
C GLU A 311 27.50 -14.96 19.33
N ASN A 312 26.32 -15.17 18.74
CA ASN A 312 25.13 -14.39 19.07
C ASN A 312 24.78 -14.50 20.56
N ALA A 313 24.79 -15.71 21.12
CA ALA A 313 24.54 -15.93 22.55
C ALA A 313 25.58 -15.20 23.42
N LEU A 314 26.85 -15.26 23.03
CA LEU A 314 27.94 -14.56 23.71
C LEU A 314 27.77 -13.03 23.66
N GLU A 315 27.40 -12.47 22.51
CA GLU A 315 27.18 -11.03 22.39
C GLU A 315 25.96 -10.57 23.20
N ARG A 316 24.89 -11.37 23.23
CA ARG A 316 23.74 -11.13 24.13
C ARG A 316 24.15 -11.21 25.60
N ALA A 317 25.00 -12.17 25.98
CA ALA A 317 25.55 -12.27 27.33
C ALA A 317 26.36 -11.02 27.74
N LYS A 318 27.23 -10.51 26.85
CA LYS A 318 27.98 -9.26 27.06
C LYS A 318 27.05 -8.07 27.26
N SER A 319 25.94 -8.02 26.50
CA SER A 319 24.94 -6.96 26.64
C SER A 319 24.27 -7.00 28.02
N LEU A 320 23.87 -8.19 28.49
CA LEU A 320 23.26 -8.39 29.81
C LEU A 320 24.24 -8.09 30.95
N SER A 321 25.52 -8.44 30.81
CA SER A 321 26.53 -8.27 31.86
C SER A 321 27.01 -6.82 32.03
N LYS A 322 26.67 -5.90 31.12
CA LYS A 322 27.22 -4.54 31.04
C LYS A 322 27.02 -3.72 32.33
N ASN A 323 25.99 -4.02 33.11
CA ASN A 323 25.67 -3.31 34.36
C ASN A 323 26.17 -4.04 35.62
N GLY A 324 26.84 -5.19 35.50
CA GLY A 324 27.56 -5.86 36.60
C GLY A 324 26.70 -6.57 37.65
N ASP A 325 25.39 -6.38 37.67
CA ASP A 325 24.50 -6.92 38.70
C ASP A 325 23.97 -8.33 38.41
N THR A 326 24.24 -8.90 37.23
CA THR A 326 23.71 -10.20 36.80
C THR A 326 24.77 -11.29 36.86
N SER A 327 24.52 -12.37 37.60
CA SER A 327 25.46 -13.49 37.71
C SER A 327 25.54 -14.29 36.41
N LYS A 328 26.64 -15.03 36.21
CA LYS A 328 26.75 -15.95 35.06
C LYS A 328 25.64 -17.01 35.04
N SER A 329 25.15 -17.45 36.20
CA SER A 329 24.02 -18.39 36.28
C SER A 329 22.74 -17.73 35.77
N ASP A 330 22.44 -16.51 36.23
CA ASP A 330 21.25 -15.79 35.82
C ASP A 330 21.28 -15.44 34.32
N ILE A 331 22.45 -15.05 33.79
CA ILE A 331 22.62 -14.81 32.35
C ILE A 331 22.34 -16.09 31.56
N LYS A 332 22.86 -17.24 31.99
CA LYS A 332 22.60 -18.52 31.33
C LYS A 332 21.10 -18.83 31.30
N ASP A 333 20.44 -18.70 32.45
CA ASP A 333 19.01 -18.96 32.59
C ASP A 333 18.17 -18.01 31.72
N MET A 334 18.52 -16.72 31.64
CA MET A 334 17.87 -15.76 30.74
C MET A 334 18.06 -16.11 29.26
N LEU A 335 19.27 -16.57 28.88
CA LEU A 335 19.56 -16.94 27.51
C LEU A 335 18.78 -18.18 27.07
N SER A 336 18.68 -19.21 27.91
CA SER A 336 18.01 -20.47 27.54
C SER A 336 16.51 -20.53 27.86
N SER A 337 16.00 -19.60 28.67
CA SER A 337 14.59 -19.55 29.05
C SER A 337 13.67 -19.47 27.83
N LYS A 338 12.57 -20.22 27.90
CA LYS A 338 11.50 -20.21 26.89
C LYS A 338 10.81 -18.85 26.76
N ASP A 339 10.78 -18.07 27.84
CA ASP A 339 10.21 -16.72 27.86
C ASP A 339 11.30 -15.64 27.74
N GLY A 340 12.57 -16.06 27.70
CA GLY A 340 13.73 -15.20 27.48
C GLY A 340 14.20 -15.24 26.03
N PHE A 341 15.51 -15.39 25.84
CA PHE A 341 16.13 -15.30 24.51
C PHE A 341 16.16 -16.62 23.73
N LYS A 342 15.70 -17.73 24.32
CA LYS A 342 15.49 -19.03 23.66
C LYS A 342 16.72 -19.57 22.90
N PHE A 343 17.93 -19.25 23.36
CA PHE A 343 19.13 -19.95 22.93
C PHE A 343 19.08 -21.40 23.41
N THR A 344 19.77 -22.30 22.72
CA THR A 344 19.94 -23.66 23.23
C THR A 344 20.79 -23.64 24.50
N GLU A 345 20.64 -24.67 25.34
CA GLU A 345 21.46 -24.79 26.56
C GLU A 345 22.97 -24.81 26.27
N GLU A 346 23.35 -25.38 25.13
CA GLU A 346 24.74 -25.43 24.68
C GLU A 346 25.27 -24.05 24.27
N GLU A 347 24.47 -23.23 23.58
CA GLU A 347 24.81 -21.86 23.22
C GLU A 347 24.86 -20.94 24.44
N ALA A 348 23.88 -21.07 25.36
CA ALA A 348 23.85 -20.32 26.61
C ALA A 348 25.03 -20.67 27.51
N GLN A 349 25.37 -21.96 27.63
CA GLN A 349 26.56 -22.40 28.38
C GLN A 349 27.85 -21.87 27.73
N TYR A 350 27.98 -21.99 26.41
CA TYR A 350 29.12 -21.43 25.68
C TYR A 350 29.27 -19.93 25.95
N ALA A 351 28.17 -19.18 25.91
CA ALA A 351 28.18 -17.74 26.14
C ALA A 351 28.76 -17.38 27.51
N VAL A 352 28.32 -18.03 28.60
CA VAL A 352 28.79 -17.71 29.96
C VAL A 352 30.20 -18.21 30.25
N ASP A 353 30.63 -19.30 29.60
CA ASP A 353 32.00 -19.81 29.67
C ASP A 353 32.99 -18.83 29.02
N HIS A 354 32.56 -18.16 27.95
CA HIS A 354 33.39 -17.21 27.19
C HIS A 354 33.16 -15.74 27.59
N LEU A 355 32.25 -15.47 28.53
CA LEU A 355 32.00 -14.16 29.11
C LEU A 355 33.15 -13.76 30.04
N LYS A 356 33.84 -12.67 29.70
CA LYS A 356 35.03 -12.17 30.41
C LYS A 356 34.71 -11.17 31.50
#